data_AF-A0A5P2APY6-F1
#
_entry.id   AF-A0A5P2APY6-F1
#
_cell.length_a   1.000
_cell.length_b   1.000
_cell.length_c   1.000
_cell.angle_alpha   90.00
_cell.angle_beta   90.00
_cell.angle_gamma   90.00
#
_symmetry.space_group_name_H-M   'P 1'
#
loop_
_entity.id
_entity.type
_entity.pdbx_description
1 polymer ?
#
loop_
_entity_poly.entity_id
_entity_poly.type
_entity_poly.pdbx_seq_one_letter_code
_entity_poly.pdbx_strand_id
1 'polypeptide(L)'
;MGIAGPGSELDEALAREQAGKTGVLGEFLASLDTAGRREAALALHRRACRGPDEELVRPALADLSRQELGWSAAEADTLLVRLLGRDAEVAPHELEASFPTLVPIALSAADQAGEFDRPRVRVLRSLAESLRAHQQDLFGLLRDRMDVLLAREVPVRPGVLPRHLLDGFDAYGPEMRAAHGELLTRAGVPEFLAHCALLDRPRATKAWRRESAARLTAAEGGAEVARLLLEGIAVRPEHRVNDPDLCVTAPPTLADAANTSLVRGLLWASLDVEADWVVPSAGAVALHAGTGAGGGGVCRSRALAVTAVAVLGACGGARGVEAARWLDRLPGQVRNRTVLKAVERARGELGGHSGG
;
A
#
# COMPACT_ATOMS: atom_id res chain seq x y z
N MET A 1 -24.80 4.11 -42.62
CA MET A 1 -23.48 4.57 -42.14
C MET A 1 -23.38 4.19 -40.68
N GLY A 2 -22.55 3.22 -40.32
CA GLY A 2 -22.29 2.91 -38.91
C GLY A 2 -21.37 3.99 -38.35
N ILE A 3 -21.76 4.62 -37.25
CA ILE A 3 -20.89 5.55 -36.52
C ILE A 3 -19.78 4.68 -35.91
N ALA A 4 -18.62 4.71 -36.54
CA ALA A 4 -17.44 4.03 -36.03
C ALA A 4 -17.12 4.67 -34.67
N GLY A 5 -17.04 3.87 -33.61
CA GLY A 5 -16.76 4.40 -32.28
C GLY A 5 -15.35 5.03 -32.22
N PRO A 6 -15.09 5.94 -31.26
CA PRO A 6 -13.80 6.64 -31.14
C PRO A 6 -12.58 5.71 -31.06
N GLY A 7 -12.76 4.46 -30.59
CA GLY A 7 -11.70 3.45 -30.62
C GLY A 7 -11.24 3.05 -32.03
N SER A 8 -12.15 2.98 -33.00
CA SER A 8 -11.82 2.58 -34.38
C SER A 8 -11.05 3.67 -35.14
N GLU A 9 -11.35 4.94 -34.88
CA GLU A 9 -10.63 6.07 -35.49
C GLU A 9 -9.22 6.21 -34.88
N LEU A 10 -9.08 5.98 -33.56
CA LEU A 10 -7.78 5.92 -32.90
C LEU A 10 -6.89 4.80 -33.45
N ASP A 11 -7.45 3.60 -33.66
CA ASP A 11 -6.72 2.47 -34.25
C ASP A 11 -6.28 2.76 -35.69
N GLU A 12 -7.13 3.44 -36.49
CA GLU A 12 -6.75 3.89 -37.84
C GLU A 12 -5.62 4.93 -37.79
N ALA A 13 -5.71 5.91 -36.89
CA ALA A 13 -4.68 6.93 -36.72
C ALA A 13 -3.33 6.30 -36.35
N LEU A 14 -3.32 5.33 -35.42
CA LEU A 14 -2.13 4.58 -35.03
C LEU A 14 -1.56 3.75 -36.19
N ALA A 15 -2.41 3.05 -36.95
CA ALA A 15 -1.96 2.27 -38.09
C ALA A 15 -1.31 3.13 -39.17
N ARG A 16 -1.83 4.35 -39.38
CA ARG A 16 -1.25 5.32 -40.32
C ARG A 16 0.07 5.89 -39.83
N GLU A 17 0.18 6.22 -38.55
CA GLU A 17 1.43 6.67 -37.92
C GLU A 17 2.51 5.58 -38.05
N GLN A 18 2.16 4.32 -37.77
CA GLN A 18 3.04 3.16 -37.91
C GLN A 18 3.49 2.91 -39.36
N ALA A 19 2.65 3.24 -40.34
CA ALA A 19 2.99 3.18 -41.77
C ALA A 19 3.90 4.34 -42.23
N GLY A 20 4.41 5.18 -41.32
CA GLY A 20 5.36 6.26 -41.60
C GLY A 20 4.71 7.60 -41.94
N LYS A 21 3.39 7.75 -41.79
CA LYS A 21 2.72 9.06 -41.91
C LYS A 21 2.80 9.77 -40.57
N THR A 22 3.90 10.48 -40.34
CA THR A 22 4.16 11.16 -39.07
C THR A 22 3.13 12.26 -38.78
N GLY A 23 2.68 12.36 -37.54
CA GLY A 23 1.78 13.43 -37.05
C GLY A 23 0.28 13.15 -37.19
N VAL A 24 -0.13 12.04 -37.82
CA VAL A 24 -1.55 11.67 -37.98
C VAL A 24 -2.21 11.44 -36.61
N LEU A 25 -1.50 10.80 -35.67
CA LEU A 25 -2.01 10.62 -34.31
C LEU A 25 -2.21 11.96 -33.59
N GLY A 26 -1.29 12.91 -33.77
CA GLY A 26 -1.40 14.24 -33.18
C GLY A 26 -2.57 15.04 -33.74
N GLU A 27 -2.77 15.01 -35.06
CA GLU A 27 -3.91 15.65 -35.74
C GLU A 27 -5.24 15.05 -35.27
N PHE A 28 -5.32 13.73 -35.15
CA PHE A 28 -6.50 13.05 -34.62
C PHE A 28 -6.79 13.51 -33.19
N LEU A 29 -5.82 13.47 -32.29
CA LEU A 29 -6.01 13.91 -30.90
C LEU A 29 -6.41 15.39 -30.79
N ALA A 30 -5.87 16.25 -31.65
CA ALA A 30 -6.23 17.67 -31.70
C ALA A 30 -7.66 17.93 -32.20
N SER A 31 -8.23 17.00 -32.96
CA SER A 31 -9.62 17.08 -33.43
C SER A 31 -10.65 16.69 -32.38
N LEU A 32 -10.23 15.98 -31.33
CA LEU A 32 -11.11 15.50 -30.26
C LEU A 32 -11.40 16.61 -29.23
N ASP A 33 -12.59 16.57 -28.66
CA ASP A 33 -12.91 17.36 -27.48
C ASP A 33 -12.15 16.84 -26.23
N THR A 34 -12.37 17.47 -25.07
CA THR A 34 -11.70 17.06 -23.83
C THR A 34 -12.05 15.63 -23.41
N ALA A 35 -13.31 15.21 -23.60
CA ALA A 35 -13.75 13.87 -23.24
C ALA A 35 -13.12 12.81 -24.15
N GLY A 36 -13.11 13.06 -25.47
CA GLY A 36 -12.47 12.20 -26.46
C GLY A 36 -10.97 12.08 -26.24
N ARG A 37 -10.27 13.17 -25.90
CA ARG A 37 -8.84 13.12 -25.52
C ARG A 37 -8.60 12.31 -24.26
N ARG A 38 -9.49 12.39 -23.27
CA ARG A 38 -9.42 11.57 -22.04
C ARG A 38 -9.60 10.08 -22.34
N GLU A 39 -10.57 9.73 -23.17
CA GLU A 39 -10.79 8.35 -23.63
C GLU A 39 -9.59 7.82 -24.44
N ALA A 40 -9.06 8.63 -25.35
CA ALA A 40 -7.87 8.31 -26.12
C ALA A 40 -6.64 8.11 -25.22
N ALA A 41 -6.44 8.95 -24.19
CA ALA A 41 -5.37 8.77 -23.21
C ALA A 41 -5.47 7.43 -22.47
N LEU A 42 -6.67 7.01 -22.05
CA LEU A 42 -6.89 5.71 -21.43
C LEU A 42 -6.57 4.55 -22.38
N ALA A 43 -6.96 4.66 -23.65
CA ALA A 43 -6.70 3.64 -24.66
C ALA A 43 -5.20 3.54 -25.00
N LEU A 44 -4.54 4.67 -25.25
CA LEU A 44 -3.11 4.76 -25.53
C LEU A 44 -2.27 4.25 -24.35
N HIS A 45 -2.60 4.62 -23.12
CA HIS A 45 -1.90 4.12 -21.94
C HIS A 45 -2.02 2.60 -21.81
N ARG A 46 -3.22 2.04 -22.03
CA ARG A 46 -3.41 0.58 -22.01
C ARG A 46 -2.57 -0.12 -23.07
N ARG A 47 -2.48 0.48 -24.26
CA ARG A 47 -1.69 -0.04 -25.38
C ARG A 47 -0.19 0.01 -25.07
N ALA A 48 0.28 1.11 -24.50
CA ALA A 48 1.65 1.27 -24.00
C ALA A 48 2.00 0.20 -22.95
N CYS A 49 1.09 -0.07 -22.00
CA CYS A 49 1.27 -1.11 -21.00
C CYS A 49 1.49 -2.52 -21.59
N ARG A 50 0.96 -2.80 -22.79
CA ARG A 50 1.03 -4.12 -23.42
C ARG A 50 2.25 -4.33 -24.32
N GLY A 51 3.09 -3.30 -24.53
CA GLY A 51 4.44 -3.45 -25.06
C GLY A 51 4.72 -3.09 -26.53
N PRO A 52 3.94 -3.47 -27.57
CA PRO A 52 4.43 -3.38 -28.95
C PRO A 52 4.51 -1.95 -29.49
N ASP A 53 3.78 -1.00 -28.89
CA ASP A 53 3.60 0.34 -29.45
C ASP A 53 4.06 1.46 -28.50
N GLU A 54 4.84 1.16 -27.46
CA GLU A 54 5.23 2.18 -26.46
C GLU A 54 5.93 3.38 -27.11
N GLU A 55 6.94 3.14 -27.95
CA GLU A 55 7.67 4.19 -28.66
C GLU A 55 6.76 5.04 -29.55
N LEU A 56 5.76 4.41 -30.19
CA LEU A 56 4.80 5.08 -31.06
C LEU A 56 3.89 6.02 -30.28
N VAL A 57 3.42 5.60 -29.11
CA VAL A 57 2.44 6.36 -28.31
C VAL A 57 3.07 7.31 -27.30
N ARG A 58 4.37 7.18 -27.01
CA ARG A 58 5.10 8.00 -26.04
C ARG A 58 4.91 9.51 -26.26
N PRO A 59 5.07 10.08 -27.48
CA PRO A 59 4.88 11.52 -27.69
C PRO A 59 3.45 11.98 -27.38
N ALA A 60 2.44 11.17 -27.76
CA ALA A 60 1.04 11.47 -27.50
C ALA A 60 0.70 11.44 -26.01
N LEU A 61 1.16 10.42 -25.27
CA LEU A 61 0.96 10.34 -23.82
C LEU A 61 1.67 11.48 -23.08
N ALA A 62 2.88 11.84 -23.51
CA ALA A 62 3.60 12.98 -22.95
C ALA A 62 2.82 14.28 -23.14
N ASP A 63 2.26 14.51 -24.33
CA ASP A 63 1.44 15.69 -24.60
C ASP A 63 0.15 15.72 -23.78
N LEU A 64 -0.61 14.62 -23.80
CA LEU A 64 -1.86 14.47 -23.03
C LEU A 64 -1.64 14.65 -21.52
N SER A 65 -0.47 14.25 -21.00
CA SER A 65 -0.14 14.39 -19.57
C SER A 65 -0.03 15.84 -19.10
N ARG A 66 0.16 16.79 -20.02
CA ARG A 66 0.26 18.23 -19.74
C ARG A 66 -1.07 18.97 -19.84
N GLN A 67 -2.14 18.29 -20.29
CA GLN A 67 -3.44 18.91 -20.53
C GLN A 67 -4.39 18.73 -19.34
N GLU A 68 -5.30 19.69 -19.15
CA GLU A 68 -6.43 19.55 -18.22
C GLU A 68 -7.55 18.77 -18.92
N LEU A 69 -7.64 17.47 -18.62
CA LEU A 69 -8.62 16.55 -19.22
C LEU A 69 -9.83 16.29 -18.30
N GLY A 70 -9.83 16.85 -17.09
CA GLY A 70 -10.93 16.70 -16.13
C GLY A 70 -11.07 15.25 -15.69
N TRP A 71 -9.96 14.64 -15.26
CA TRP A 71 -9.93 13.25 -14.82
C TRP A 71 -10.80 13.00 -13.59
N SER A 72 -11.55 11.90 -13.60
CA SER A 72 -12.22 11.39 -12.40
C SER A 72 -11.28 10.51 -11.56
N ALA A 73 -11.63 10.32 -10.28
CA ALA A 73 -10.89 9.42 -9.39
C ALA A 73 -10.85 7.97 -9.91
N ALA A 74 -11.94 7.50 -10.55
CA ALA A 74 -11.99 6.15 -11.11
C ALA A 74 -11.04 5.97 -12.30
N GLU A 75 -10.87 6.99 -13.14
CA GLU A 75 -9.95 6.95 -14.28
C GLU A 75 -8.48 7.06 -13.82
N ALA A 76 -8.20 7.93 -12.84
CA ALA A 76 -6.88 8.02 -12.22
C ALA A 76 -6.47 6.67 -11.60
N ASP A 77 -7.38 6.03 -10.86
CA ASP A 77 -7.16 4.70 -10.30
C ASP A 77 -6.98 3.64 -11.39
N THR A 78 -7.74 3.71 -12.49
CA THR A 78 -7.56 2.81 -13.64
C THR A 78 -6.15 2.90 -14.22
N LEU A 79 -5.61 4.11 -14.37
CA LEU A 79 -4.24 4.31 -14.85
C LEU A 79 -3.23 3.74 -13.85
N LEU A 80 -3.38 4.02 -12.55
CA LEU A 80 -2.47 3.52 -11.51
C LEU A 80 -2.53 1.99 -11.35
N VAL A 81 -3.72 1.37 -11.43
CA VAL A 81 -3.91 -0.09 -11.33
C VAL A 81 -3.18 -0.82 -12.44
N ARG A 82 -3.17 -0.28 -13.66
CA ARG A 82 -2.43 -0.88 -14.79
C ARG A 82 -0.92 -0.91 -14.56
N LEU A 83 -0.39 0.01 -13.75
CA LEU A 83 1.04 0.05 -13.44
C LEU A 83 1.41 -0.85 -12.27
N LEU A 84 0.54 -0.96 -11.26
CA LEU A 84 0.89 -1.56 -9.97
C LEU A 84 -0.23 -2.40 -9.34
N GLY A 85 0.18 -3.47 -8.67
CA GLY A 85 -0.68 -4.35 -7.90
C GLY A 85 -1.06 -5.63 -8.65
N ARG A 86 -2.09 -6.32 -8.16
CA ARG A 86 -2.52 -7.63 -8.70
C ARG A 86 -3.02 -7.59 -10.13
N ASP A 87 -3.67 -6.50 -10.51
CA ASP A 87 -4.27 -6.32 -11.83
C ASP A 87 -3.39 -5.46 -12.77
N ALA A 88 -2.10 -5.37 -12.46
CA ALA A 88 -1.15 -4.65 -13.30
C ALA A 88 -1.10 -5.25 -14.71
N GLU A 89 -1.11 -4.39 -15.73
CA GLU A 89 -0.96 -4.76 -17.13
C GLU A 89 0.51 -4.68 -17.59
N VAL A 90 1.44 -4.31 -16.69
CA VAL A 90 2.88 -4.15 -16.95
C VAL A 90 3.67 -4.97 -15.93
N ALA A 91 4.66 -5.75 -16.38
CA ALA A 91 5.54 -6.44 -15.45
C ALA A 91 6.47 -5.42 -14.74
N PRO A 92 6.91 -5.68 -13.49
CA PRO A 92 7.70 -4.69 -12.76
C PRO A 92 8.97 -4.19 -13.49
N HIS A 93 9.67 -5.08 -14.21
CA HIS A 93 10.87 -4.73 -14.98
C HIS A 93 10.55 -3.96 -16.28
N GLU A 94 9.37 -4.19 -16.87
CA GLU A 94 8.88 -3.40 -18.02
C GLU A 94 8.50 -2.00 -17.54
N LEU A 95 7.88 -1.88 -16.36
CA LEU A 95 7.53 -0.59 -15.77
C LEU A 95 8.76 0.28 -15.51
N GLU A 96 9.91 -0.30 -15.14
CA GLU A 96 11.17 0.44 -15.03
C GLU A 96 11.59 1.05 -16.36
N ALA A 97 11.61 0.25 -17.44
CA ALA A 97 12.00 0.72 -18.77
C ALA A 97 11.03 1.79 -19.31
N SER A 98 9.73 1.60 -19.07
CA SER A 98 8.65 2.46 -19.57
C SER A 98 8.23 3.55 -18.58
N PHE A 99 8.88 3.67 -17.41
CA PHE A 99 8.50 4.58 -16.32
C PHE A 99 8.27 6.02 -16.80
N PRO A 100 9.19 6.65 -17.56
CA PRO A 100 9.00 8.02 -18.02
C PRO A 100 7.91 8.16 -19.09
N THR A 101 7.47 7.08 -19.71
CA THR A 101 6.34 7.08 -20.66
C THR A 101 5.00 6.95 -19.93
N LEU A 102 4.90 5.99 -19.00
CA LEU A 102 3.63 5.55 -18.43
C LEU A 102 3.20 6.37 -17.20
N VAL A 103 4.15 6.74 -16.35
CA VAL A 103 3.85 7.38 -15.06
C VAL A 103 3.32 8.83 -15.19
N PRO A 104 3.81 9.69 -16.11
CA PRO A 104 3.38 11.09 -16.16
C PRO A 104 1.86 11.30 -16.33
N ILE A 105 1.20 10.51 -17.19
CA ILE A 105 -0.24 10.63 -17.43
C ILE A 105 -1.04 10.14 -16.22
N ALA A 106 -0.59 9.08 -15.54
CA ALA A 106 -1.21 8.59 -14.31
C ALA A 106 -1.11 9.63 -13.17
N LEU A 107 0.05 10.27 -13.01
CA LEU A 107 0.22 11.36 -12.04
C LEU A 107 -0.61 12.60 -12.41
N SER A 108 -0.79 12.89 -13.70
CA SER A 108 -1.67 13.98 -14.15
C SER A 108 -3.13 13.71 -13.86
N ALA A 109 -3.58 12.47 -14.06
CA ALA A 109 -4.92 12.07 -13.67
C ALA A 109 -5.13 12.14 -12.15
N ALA A 110 -4.17 11.65 -11.36
CA ALA A 110 -4.21 11.73 -9.90
C ALA A 110 -4.26 13.18 -9.40
N ASP A 111 -3.50 14.07 -10.03
CA ASP A 111 -3.45 15.49 -9.71
C ASP A 111 -4.81 16.17 -9.94
N GLN A 112 -5.41 15.96 -11.11
CA GLN A 112 -6.68 16.57 -11.52
C GLN A 112 -7.89 15.97 -10.80
N ALA A 113 -7.87 14.68 -10.48
CA ALA A 113 -8.98 14.00 -9.83
C ALA A 113 -9.19 14.43 -8.36
N GLY A 114 -8.14 14.95 -7.70
CA GLY A 114 -8.14 15.32 -6.27
C GLY A 114 -8.17 14.12 -5.30
N GLU A 115 -8.84 13.03 -5.66
CA GLU A 115 -8.83 11.74 -4.98
C GLU A 115 -8.22 10.66 -5.89
N PHE A 116 -7.26 9.91 -5.37
CA PHE A 116 -6.51 8.89 -6.08
C PHE A 116 -5.92 7.84 -5.12
N ASP A 117 -5.51 6.71 -5.66
CA ASP A 117 -4.80 5.65 -4.96
C ASP A 117 -3.39 6.08 -4.49
N ARG A 118 -3.33 6.67 -3.29
CA ARG A 118 -2.08 7.11 -2.65
C ARG A 118 -1.08 5.98 -2.41
N PRO A 119 -1.47 4.77 -1.96
CA PRO A 119 -0.55 3.64 -1.86
C PRO A 119 0.19 3.37 -3.18
N ARG A 120 -0.51 3.37 -4.32
CA ARG A 120 0.14 3.25 -5.64
C ARG A 120 1.12 4.37 -5.94
N VAL A 121 0.77 5.62 -5.60
CA VAL A 121 1.70 6.74 -5.77
C VAL A 121 2.93 6.63 -4.85
N ARG A 122 2.78 6.16 -3.60
CA ARG A 122 3.94 5.91 -2.69
C ARG A 122 4.87 4.86 -3.26
N VAL A 123 4.29 3.81 -3.83
CA VAL A 123 5.03 2.71 -4.45
C VAL A 123 5.79 3.20 -5.70
N LEU A 124 5.15 3.98 -6.57
CA LEU A 124 5.84 4.65 -7.70
C LEU A 124 6.94 5.60 -7.23
N ARG A 125 6.73 6.31 -6.11
CA ARG A 125 7.73 7.21 -5.52
C ARG A 125 8.95 6.43 -5.01
N SER A 126 8.74 5.29 -4.35
CA SER A 126 9.82 4.40 -3.94
C SER A 126 10.59 3.84 -5.13
N LEU A 127 9.89 3.46 -6.21
CA LEU A 127 10.50 3.02 -7.46
C LEU A 127 11.33 4.15 -8.11
N ALA A 128 10.82 5.37 -8.19
CA ALA A 128 11.59 6.51 -8.69
C ALA A 128 12.89 6.77 -7.88
N GLU A 129 12.87 6.55 -6.57
CA GLU A 129 14.08 6.68 -5.74
C GLU A 129 15.09 5.55 -6.01
N SER A 130 14.64 4.31 -6.26
CA SER A 130 15.56 3.22 -6.62
C SER A 130 16.16 3.40 -8.03
N LEU A 131 15.39 3.95 -8.97
CA LEU A 131 15.84 4.25 -10.34
C LEU A 131 16.79 5.45 -10.44
N ARG A 132 16.95 6.23 -9.36
CA ARG A 132 17.82 7.42 -9.31
C ARG A 132 19.27 7.14 -9.74
N ALA A 133 19.77 5.92 -9.55
CA ALA A 133 21.11 5.55 -9.94
C ALA A 133 21.37 5.67 -11.46
N HIS A 134 20.33 5.63 -12.30
CA HIS A 134 20.46 5.52 -13.75
C HIS A 134 20.06 6.80 -14.53
N GLN A 135 19.13 7.64 -14.03
CA GLN A 135 18.69 8.88 -14.73
C GLN A 135 18.19 9.98 -13.75
N GLN A 136 19.12 10.70 -13.11
CA GLN A 136 18.80 11.59 -11.98
C GLN A 136 17.77 12.71 -12.27
N ASP A 137 17.88 13.40 -13.40
CA ASP A 137 17.09 14.60 -13.67
C ASP A 137 15.63 14.27 -14.03
N LEU A 138 15.41 13.23 -14.84
CA LEU A 138 14.09 12.83 -15.30
C LEU A 138 13.21 12.31 -14.15
N PHE A 139 13.79 11.45 -13.31
CA PHE A 139 13.09 10.91 -12.13
C PHE A 139 12.92 11.95 -11.02
N GLY A 140 13.79 12.96 -10.95
CA GLY A 140 13.69 14.07 -9.98
C GLY A 140 12.36 14.80 -10.09
N LEU A 141 11.96 15.22 -11.30
CA LEU A 141 10.69 15.93 -11.53
C LEU A 141 9.46 15.08 -11.18
N LEU A 142 9.49 13.79 -11.52
CA LEU A 142 8.39 12.88 -11.20
C LEU A 142 8.29 12.62 -9.69
N ARG A 143 9.43 12.47 -9.01
CA ARG A 143 9.49 12.32 -7.55
C ARG A 143 8.90 13.55 -6.86
N ASP A 144 9.35 14.74 -7.24
CA ASP A 144 8.88 15.98 -6.63
C ASP A 144 7.37 16.15 -6.84
N ARG A 145 6.85 15.78 -8.02
CA ARG A 145 5.41 15.71 -8.30
C ARG A 145 4.68 14.72 -7.38
N MET A 146 5.23 13.51 -7.20
CA MET A 146 4.64 12.52 -6.30
C MET A 146 4.66 12.97 -4.84
N ASP A 147 5.74 13.61 -4.38
CA ASP A 147 5.83 14.14 -3.02
C ASP A 147 4.78 15.24 -2.79
N VAL A 148 4.54 16.13 -3.77
CA VAL A 148 3.44 17.12 -3.72
C VAL A 148 2.07 16.44 -3.63
N LEU A 149 1.81 15.42 -4.44
CA LEU A 149 0.55 14.68 -4.39
C LEU A 149 0.34 13.99 -3.04
N LEU A 150 1.38 13.36 -2.52
CA LEU A 150 1.34 12.62 -1.25
C LEU A 150 1.22 13.55 -0.03
N ALA A 151 1.68 14.80 -0.14
CA ALA A 151 1.53 15.81 0.90
C ALA A 151 0.09 16.38 1.00
N ARG A 152 -0.77 16.17 -0.01
CA ARG A 152 -2.17 16.64 0.04
C ARG A 152 -2.95 15.85 1.08
N GLU A 153 -3.58 16.57 2.01
CA GLU A 153 -4.49 16.00 2.99
C GLU A 153 -5.60 15.19 2.29
N VAL A 154 -5.89 14.01 2.82
CA VAL A 154 -7.03 13.21 2.37
C VAL A 154 -8.25 13.79 3.07
N PRO A 155 -9.26 14.29 2.35
CA PRO A 155 -10.52 14.63 2.98
C PRO A 155 -11.13 13.36 3.56
N VAL A 156 -11.16 13.24 4.89
CA VAL A 156 -11.84 12.15 5.57
C VAL A 156 -13.33 12.45 5.51
N ARG A 157 -14.07 11.61 4.77
CA ARG A 157 -15.53 11.70 4.72
C ARG A 157 -16.11 10.80 5.80
N PRO A 158 -16.96 11.31 6.70
CA PRO A 158 -17.65 10.47 7.68
C PRO A 158 -18.37 9.31 6.98
N GLY A 159 -18.28 8.10 7.55
CA GLY A 159 -18.94 6.92 7.00
C GLY A 159 -18.24 6.26 5.81
N VAL A 160 -17.07 6.76 5.37
CA VAL A 160 -16.33 6.19 4.24
C VAL A 160 -14.93 5.82 4.68
N LEU A 161 -14.56 4.54 4.54
CA LEU A 161 -13.18 4.09 4.75
C LEU A 161 -12.29 4.60 3.61
N PRO A 162 -11.24 5.40 3.90
CA PRO A 162 -10.30 5.85 2.88
C PRO A 162 -9.70 4.69 2.08
N ARG A 163 -9.62 4.85 0.76
CA ARG A 163 -9.14 3.79 -0.16
C ARG A 163 -7.73 3.28 0.17
N HIS A 164 -6.92 4.09 0.81
CA HIS A 164 -5.55 3.76 1.18
C HIS A 164 -5.39 2.90 2.44
N LEU A 165 -6.48 2.65 3.17
CA LEU A 165 -6.47 1.78 4.36
C LEU A 165 -7.00 0.41 3.99
N LEU A 166 -6.29 -0.68 4.30
CA LEU A 166 -6.67 -2.01 3.83
C LEU A 166 -6.74 -2.01 2.29
N ASP A 167 -5.67 -1.55 1.65
CA ASP A 167 -5.61 -1.41 0.19
C ASP A 167 -5.53 -2.77 -0.53
N GLY A 168 -5.50 -2.75 -1.87
CA GLY A 168 -5.52 -3.93 -2.71
C GLY A 168 -4.15 -4.44 -3.18
N PHE A 169 -3.05 -4.03 -2.54
CA PHE A 169 -1.71 -4.52 -2.89
C PHE A 169 -1.45 -5.96 -2.47
N ASP A 170 -2.19 -6.39 -1.47
CA ASP A 170 -2.18 -7.73 -0.95
C ASP A 170 -3.62 -8.25 -0.84
N ALA A 171 -3.79 -9.48 -0.38
CA ALA A 171 -5.13 -10.03 -0.19
C ALA A 171 -5.65 -9.90 1.25
N TYR A 172 -4.86 -9.38 2.19
CA TYR A 172 -5.32 -9.07 3.54
C TYR A 172 -6.31 -7.89 3.54
N GLY A 173 -5.96 -6.76 2.90
CA GLY A 173 -6.80 -5.56 2.87
C GLY A 173 -8.21 -5.80 2.31
N PRO A 174 -8.36 -6.37 1.10
CA PRO A 174 -9.67 -6.62 0.50
C PRO A 174 -10.52 -7.61 1.30
N GLU A 175 -9.91 -8.64 1.89
CA GLU A 175 -10.61 -9.62 2.72
C GLU A 175 -11.14 -9.00 4.01
N MET A 176 -10.34 -8.17 4.69
CA MET A 176 -10.79 -7.46 5.89
C MET A 176 -11.92 -6.47 5.58
N ARG A 177 -11.85 -5.77 4.44
CA ARG A 177 -12.94 -4.91 3.98
C ARG A 177 -14.22 -5.68 3.70
N ALA A 178 -14.11 -6.83 3.03
CA ALA A 178 -15.27 -7.66 2.72
C ALA A 178 -15.91 -8.25 4.00
N ALA A 179 -15.08 -8.71 4.95
CA ALA A 179 -15.55 -9.32 6.19
C ALA A 179 -16.12 -8.31 7.20
N HIS A 180 -15.61 -7.07 7.22
CA HIS A 180 -15.87 -6.11 8.30
C HIS A 180 -16.31 -4.71 7.82
N GLY A 181 -16.82 -4.59 6.58
CA GLY A 181 -17.12 -3.29 5.95
C GLY A 181 -18.02 -2.35 6.77
N GLU A 182 -19.06 -2.88 7.43
CA GLU A 182 -19.92 -2.09 8.31
C GLU A 182 -19.14 -1.51 9.51
N LEU A 183 -18.35 -2.34 10.20
CA LEU A 183 -17.53 -1.90 11.33
C LEU A 183 -16.49 -0.86 10.91
N LEU A 184 -15.86 -1.06 9.76
CA LEU A 184 -14.79 -0.20 9.23
C LEU A 184 -15.28 1.20 8.83
N THR A 185 -16.59 1.39 8.68
CA THR A 185 -17.20 2.67 8.30
C THR A 185 -17.87 3.40 9.47
N ARG A 186 -17.87 2.81 10.69
CA ARG A 186 -18.41 3.47 11.88
C ARG A 186 -17.64 4.75 12.25
N ALA A 187 -18.28 5.61 13.02
CA ALA A 187 -17.74 6.92 13.38
C ALA A 187 -16.37 6.80 14.08
N GLY A 188 -15.38 7.58 13.63
CA GLY A 188 -14.03 7.63 14.21
C GLY A 188 -13.12 6.45 13.84
N VAL A 189 -13.65 5.36 13.28
CA VAL A 189 -12.85 4.18 12.89
C VAL A 189 -11.88 4.51 11.74
N PRO A 190 -12.30 5.17 10.64
CA PRO A 190 -11.36 5.59 9.59
C PRO A 190 -10.20 6.44 10.08
N GLU A 191 -10.46 7.40 10.97
CA GLU A 191 -9.46 8.31 11.55
C GLU A 191 -8.48 7.58 12.49
N PHE A 192 -9.00 6.59 13.23
CA PHE A 192 -8.19 5.71 14.06
C PHE A 192 -7.25 4.83 13.20
N LEU A 193 -7.80 4.16 12.18
CA LEU A 193 -7.03 3.31 11.28
C LEU A 193 -6.00 4.11 10.46
N ALA A 194 -6.36 5.33 10.04
CA ALA A 194 -5.44 6.25 9.37
C ALA A 194 -4.23 6.57 10.24
N HIS A 195 -4.44 6.86 11.53
CA HIS A 195 -3.35 7.09 12.48
C HIS A 195 -2.49 5.83 12.69
N CYS A 196 -3.11 4.65 12.76
CA CYS A 196 -2.40 3.37 12.86
C CYS A 196 -1.49 3.13 11.65
N ALA A 197 -1.95 3.42 10.44
CA ALA A 197 -1.19 3.25 9.20
C ALA A 197 0.06 4.14 9.10
N LEU A 198 0.20 5.17 9.95
CA LEU A 198 1.39 6.03 9.99
C LEU A 198 2.59 5.39 10.71
N LEU A 199 2.43 4.24 11.38
CA LEU A 199 3.51 3.62 12.14
C LEU A 199 4.47 2.80 11.24
N ASP A 200 5.54 3.45 10.79
CA ASP A 200 6.59 2.86 9.93
C ASP A 200 7.64 2.05 10.73
N ARG A 201 7.85 2.38 12.00
CA ARG A 201 8.85 1.73 12.88
C ARG A 201 8.23 0.66 13.79
N PRO A 202 9.02 -0.35 14.22
CA PRO A 202 8.54 -1.37 15.15
C PRO A 202 8.13 -0.87 16.54
N ARG A 203 8.55 0.34 16.94
CA ARG A 203 8.24 0.93 18.24
C ARG A 203 7.50 2.24 18.08
N ALA A 204 6.40 2.39 18.79
CA ALA A 204 5.66 3.64 18.89
C ALA A 204 6.29 4.58 19.91
N THR A 205 6.27 5.89 19.62
CA THR A 205 6.67 6.91 20.60
C THR A 205 5.57 7.08 21.66
N LYS A 206 5.90 7.67 22.82
CA LYS A 206 4.90 7.97 23.86
C LYS A 206 3.80 8.92 23.34
N ALA A 207 4.18 9.93 22.56
CA ALA A 207 3.24 10.88 21.96
C ALA A 207 2.28 10.18 20.99
N TRP A 208 2.81 9.29 20.13
CA TRP A 208 1.99 8.51 19.19
C TRP A 208 1.00 7.60 19.93
N ARG A 209 1.43 6.92 21.01
CA ARG A 209 0.56 6.03 21.80
C ARG A 209 -0.60 6.78 22.43
N ARG A 210 -0.33 7.94 23.06
CA ARG A 210 -1.37 8.80 23.65
C ARG A 210 -2.42 9.22 22.61
N GLU A 211 -1.97 9.65 21.44
CA GLU A 211 -2.87 10.03 20.34
C GLU A 211 -3.69 8.83 19.85
N SER A 212 -3.05 7.66 19.71
CA SER A 212 -3.70 6.43 19.29
C SER A 212 -4.79 6.00 20.28
N ALA A 213 -4.51 6.03 21.59
CA ALA A 213 -5.48 5.71 22.63
C ALA A 213 -6.69 6.65 22.64
N ALA A 214 -6.46 7.96 22.44
CA ALA A 214 -7.54 8.94 22.31
C ALA A 214 -8.45 8.64 21.11
N ARG A 215 -7.86 8.34 19.94
CA ARG A 215 -8.61 7.97 18.73
C ARG A 215 -9.35 6.65 18.88
N LEU A 216 -8.70 5.65 19.48
CA LEU A 216 -9.31 4.36 19.74
C LEU A 216 -10.54 4.47 20.65
N THR A 217 -10.47 5.32 21.68
CA THR A 217 -11.59 5.58 22.60
C THR A 217 -12.73 6.33 21.91
N ALA A 218 -12.41 7.25 20.99
CA ALA A 218 -13.40 8.00 20.23
C ALA A 218 -14.05 7.19 19.10
N ALA A 219 -13.39 6.14 18.62
CA ALA A 219 -13.87 5.28 17.54
C ALA A 219 -14.96 4.31 18.03
N GLU A 220 -16.12 4.34 17.39
CA GLU A 220 -17.23 3.45 17.71
C GLU A 220 -16.86 1.98 17.38
N GLY A 221 -16.71 1.17 18.42
CA GLY A 221 -16.24 -0.22 18.27
C GLY A 221 -14.75 -0.34 17.95
N GLY A 222 -13.94 0.69 18.19
CA GLY A 222 -12.51 0.70 17.83
C GLY A 222 -11.71 -0.50 18.37
N ALA A 223 -11.98 -0.93 19.61
CA ALA A 223 -11.34 -2.10 20.20
C ALA A 223 -11.73 -3.41 19.49
N GLU A 224 -12.99 -3.55 19.08
CA GLU A 224 -13.47 -4.70 18.31
C GLU A 224 -12.85 -4.74 16.91
N VAL A 225 -12.77 -3.60 16.24
CA VAL A 225 -12.08 -3.48 14.94
C VAL A 225 -10.61 -3.88 15.07
N ALA A 226 -9.89 -3.36 16.07
CA ALA A 226 -8.50 -3.72 16.30
C ALA A 226 -8.33 -5.22 16.53
N ARG A 227 -9.20 -5.83 17.35
CA ARG A 227 -9.20 -7.27 17.60
C ARG A 227 -9.38 -8.08 16.31
N LEU A 228 -10.44 -7.80 15.54
CA LEU A 228 -10.78 -8.54 14.32
C LEU A 228 -9.68 -8.46 13.26
N LEU A 229 -9.10 -7.27 13.06
CA LEU A 229 -8.00 -7.08 12.12
C LEU A 229 -6.72 -7.82 12.57
N LEU A 230 -6.42 -7.82 13.87
CA LEU A 230 -5.28 -8.56 14.43
C LEU A 230 -5.49 -10.08 14.40
N GLU A 231 -6.71 -10.56 14.59
CA GLU A 231 -7.07 -11.98 14.40
C GLU A 231 -6.92 -12.38 12.93
N GLY A 232 -7.39 -11.54 12.01
CA GLY A 232 -7.29 -11.78 10.56
C GLY A 232 -5.84 -11.94 10.09
N ILE A 233 -4.92 -11.10 10.56
CA ILE A 233 -3.51 -11.22 10.17
C ILE A 233 -2.80 -12.39 10.88
N ALA A 234 -3.24 -12.77 12.08
CA ALA A 234 -2.66 -13.88 12.84
C ALA A 234 -2.93 -15.26 12.21
N VAL A 235 -3.96 -15.39 11.37
CA VAL A 235 -4.30 -16.63 10.65
C VAL A 235 -3.99 -16.57 9.16
N ARG A 236 -3.46 -15.44 8.68
CA ARG A 236 -3.29 -15.17 7.25
C ARG A 236 -2.26 -16.10 6.61
N PRO A 237 -2.57 -16.85 5.54
CA PRO A 237 -1.54 -17.58 4.80
C PRO A 237 -0.52 -16.63 4.17
N GLU A 238 0.73 -17.09 4.06
CA GLU A 238 1.75 -16.39 3.28
C GLU A 238 1.27 -16.28 1.84
N HIS A 239 1.45 -15.11 1.25
CA HIS A 239 1.18 -14.90 -0.16
C HIS A 239 2.23 -13.99 -0.75
N ARG A 240 2.34 -14.06 -2.07
CA ARG A 240 3.18 -13.12 -2.79
C ARG A 240 2.48 -11.78 -2.78
N VAL A 241 3.15 -10.79 -2.22
CA VAL A 241 2.80 -9.38 -2.40
C VAL A 241 3.44 -8.95 -3.71
N ASN A 242 2.68 -8.24 -4.53
CA ASN A 242 3.23 -7.61 -5.73
C ASN A 242 4.02 -6.37 -5.31
N ASP A 243 5.17 -6.60 -4.69
CA ASP A 243 6.16 -5.57 -4.40
C ASP A 243 6.91 -5.27 -5.71
N PRO A 244 6.96 -4.02 -6.16
CA PRO A 244 7.75 -3.67 -7.33
C PRO A 244 9.25 -3.59 -7.03
N ASP A 245 9.74 -3.99 -5.85
CA ASP A 245 11.18 -4.14 -5.64
C ASP A 245 11.76 -5.21 -6.59
N LEU A 246 12.45 -4.73 -7.64
CA LEU A 246 12.76 -5.44 -8.88
C LEU A 246 13.91 -6.43 -8.76
N CYS A 247 14.73 -6.30 -7.72
CA CYS A 247 16.02 -6.98 -7.65
C CYS A 247 15.96 -8.35 -6.97
N VAL A 248 14.85 -8.69 -6.30
CA VAL A 248 14.67 -9.96 -5.60
C VAL A 248 13.22 -10.36 -5.70
N THR A 249 12.92 -11.61 -6.09
CA THR A 249 11.60 -12.19 -5.83
C THR A 249 11.34 -12.11 -4.33
N ALA A 250 10.59 -11.10 -3.90
CA ALA A 250 10.30 -10.88 -2.50
C ALA A 250 9.72 -12.18 -1.94
N PRO A 251 10.27 -12.70 -0.83
CA PRO A 251 9.73 -13.91 -0.23
C PRO A 251 8.25 -13.67 0.11
N PRO A 252 7.38 -14.70 0.01
CA PRO A 252 6.01 -14.59 0.48
C PRO A 252 5.95 -13.97 1.89
N THR A 253 4.99 -13.07 2.09
CA THR A 253 4.79 -12.36 3.36
C THR A 253 3.31 -12.41 3.75
N LEU A 254 2.98 -11.87 4.93
CA LEU A 254 1.62 -11.83 5.46
C LEU A 254 0.80 -10.65 4.95
N ALA A 255 1.48 -9.54 4.62
CA ALA A 255 0.87 -8.29 4.20
C ALA A 255 1.90 -7.44 3.46
N ASP A 256 1.43 -6.51 2.63
CA ASP A 256 2.24 -5.48 1.98
C ASP A 256 2.79 -4.46 3.00
N ALA A 257 3.52 -3.45 2.51
CA ALA A 257 4.09 -2.42 3.36
C ALA A 257 3.02 -1.57 4.07
N ALA A 258 1.94 -1.18 3.38
CA ALA A 258 0.91 -0.32 3.94
C ALA A 258 0.12 -1.04 5.04
N ASN A 259 -0.34 -2.26 4.77
CA ASN A 259 -1.05 -3.09 5.75
C ASN A 259 -0.12 -3.56 6.86
N THR A 260 1.17 -3.78 6.60
CA THR A 260 2.16 -4.02 7.66
C THR A 260 2.23 -2.84 8.63
N SER A 261 2.31 -1.60 8.14
CA SER A 261 2.29 -0.40 8.98
C SER A 261 0.99 -0.27 9.77
N LEU A 262 -0.15 -0.51 9.13
CA LEU A 262 -1.46 -0.53 9.79
C LEU A 262 -1.50 -1.53 10.96
N VAL A 263 -1.12 -2.79 10.71
CA VAL A 263 -1.13 -3.85 11.73
C VAL A 263 -0.16 -3.53 12.88
N ARG A 264 1.01 -2.93 12.60
CA ARG A 264 1.92 -2.44 13.65
C ARG A 264 1.25 -1.37 14.51
N GLY A 265 0.56 -0.43 13.89
CA GLY A 265 -0.23 0.58 14.59
C GLY A 265 -1.29 -0.05 15.49
N LEU A 266 -2.04 -1.02 14.97
CA LEU A 266 -3.08 -1.75 15.71
C LEU A 266 -2.51 -2.49 16.94
N LEU A 267 -1.37 -3.17 16.77
CA LEU A 267 -0.67 -3.83 17.89
C LEU A 267 -0.36 -2.83 19.01
N TRP A 268 0.24 -1.69 18.69
CA TRP A 268 0.57 -0.68 19.70
C TRP A 268 -0.66 0.03 20.29
N ALA A 269 -1.68 0.29 19.48
CA ALA A 269 -2.93 0.89 19.92
C ALA A 269 -3.68 -0.02 20.92
N SER A 270 -3.65 -1.33 20.68
CA SER A 270 -4.32 -2.32 21.53
C SER A 270 -3.73 -2.42 22.93
N LEU A 271 -2.49 -1.97 23.15
CA LEU A 271 -1.82 -2.08 24.45
C LEU A 271 -2.62 -1.38 25.57
N ASP A 272 -3.24 -0.24 25.25
CA ASP A 272 -4.03 0.57 26.18
C ASP A 272 -5.49 0.08 26.34
N VAL A 273 -5.87 -1.02 25.67
CA VAL A 273 -7.18 -1.66 25.83
C VAL A 273 -7.13 -2.63 27.00
N GLU A 274 -7.98 -2.43 27.99
CA GLU A 274 -8.16 -3.35 29.12
C GLU A 274 -9.07 -4.52 28.74
N ALA A 275 -8.56 -5.41 27.89
CA ALA A 275 -9.25 -6.61 27.45
C ALA A 275 -8.32 -7.83 27.41
N ASP A 276 -8.89 -9.00 27.67
CA ASP A 276 -8.20 -10.28 27.75
C ASP A 276 -7.63 -10.76 26.40
N TRP A 277 -8.22 -10.33 25.28
CA TRP A 277 -7.77 -10.71 23.94
C TRP A 277 -6.43 -10.10 23.53
N VAL A 278 -6.00 -8.98 24.11
CA VAL A 278 -4.87 -8.21 23.57
C VAL A 278 -3.55 -8.99 23.62
N VAL A 279 -3.24 -9.59 24.77
CA VAL A 279 -1.98 -10.36 24.94
C VAL A 279 -2.00 -11.62 24.06
N PRO A 280 -3.07 -12.43 24.02
CA PRO A 280 -3.24 -13.51 23.06
C PRO A 280 -3.07 -13.08 21.59
N SER A 281 -3.69 -11.97 21.17
CA SER A 281 -3.58 -11.48 19.78
C SER A 281 -2.15 -11.08 19.44
N ALA A 282 -1.47 -10.32 20.31
CA ALA A 282 -0.06 -9.98 20.10
C ALA A 282 0.83 -11.23 20.09
N GLY A 283 0.57 -12.20 20.96
CA GLY A 283 1.25 -13.50 20.99
C GLY A 283 1.06 -14.31 19.71
N ALA A 284 -0.17 -14.40 19.22
CA ALA A 284 -0.53 -15.09 17.99
C ALA A 284 0.14 -14.45 16.77
N VAL A 285 0.11 -13.11 16.65
CA VAL A 285 0.80 -12.39 15.58
C VAL A 285 2.32 -12.59 15.68
N ALA A 286 2.91 -12.49 16.88
CA ALA A 286 4.35 -12.71 17.08
C ALA A 286 4.77 -14.11 16.64
N LEU A 287 3.98 -15.12 17.01
CA LEU A 287 4.27 -16.51 16.68
C LEU A 287 4.08 -16.79 15.18
N HIS A 288 2.94 -16.40 14.62
CA HIS A 288 2.62 -16.67 13.22
C HIS A 288 3.56 -15.92 12.28
N ALA A 289 3.80 -14.63 12.52
CA ALA A 289 4.73 -13.83 11.72
C ALA A 289 6.19 -14.23 11.93
N GLY A 290 6.54 -14.72 13.13
CA GLY A 290 7.90 -15.10 13.51
C GLY A 290 8.33 -16.49 13.04
N THR A 291 7.38 -17.38 12.77
CA THR A 291 7.63 -18.68 12.14
C THR A 291 7.67 -18.53 10.62
N GLY A 292 8.14 -19.51 9.85
CA GLY A 292 8.21 -19.42 8.39
C GLY A 292 8.26 -20.80 7.73
N ALA A 293 7.82 -20.89 6.49
CA ALA A 293 7.82 -22.14 5.71
C ALA A 293 9.25 -22.49 5.25
N GLY A 294 10.06 -23.04 6.16
CA GLY A 294 11.41 -23.52 5.82
C GLY A 294 12.35 -23.33 7.00
N GLY A 295 12.80 -24.43 7.59
CA GLY A 295 13.57 -24.51 8.85
C GLY A 295 14.89 -23.73 8.95
N GLY A 296 15.19 -22.83 8.00
CA GLY A 296 16.41 -22.02 7.92
C GLY A 296 16.36 -20.65 8.58
N GLY A 297 15.48 -20.39 9.56
CA GLY A 297 15.44 -19.10 10.26
C GLY A 297 14.74 -17.97 9.48
N VAL A 298 14.00 -18.32 8.43
CA VAL A 298 13.09 -17.41 7.73
C VAL A 298 11.82 -17.22 8.56
N CYS A 299 11.24 -16.02 8.51
CA CYS A 299 9.99 -15.68 9.19
C CYS A 299 9.03 -15.05 8.18
N ARG A 300 7.71 -15.30 8.30
CA ARG A 300 6.69 -14.79 7.34
C ARG A 300 6.70 -13.27 7.25
N SER A 301 6.85 -12.60 8.39
CA SER A 301 7.00 -11.15 8.42
C SER A 301 7.81 -10.74 9.64
N ARG A 302 9.12 -10.48 9.42
CA ARG A 302 10.01 -9.97 10.46
C ARG A 302 9.47 -8.68 11.08
N ALA A 303 8.90 -7.83 10.24
CA ALA A 303 8.37 -6.53 10.59
C ALA A 303 7.25 -6.62 11.64
N LEU A 304 6.29 -7.53 11.42
CA LEU A 304 5.18 -7.77 12.34
C LEU A 304 5.64 -8.53 13.58
N ALA A 305 6.44 -9.58 13.40
CA ALA A 305 6.98 -10.39 14.51
C ALA A 305 7.72 -9.54 15.55
N VAL A 306 8.66 -8.69 15.11
CA VAL A 306 9.44 -7.82 16.00
C VAL A 306 8.55 -6.79 16.71
N THR A 307 7.51 -6.28 16.03
CA THR A 307 6.59 -5.31 16.61
C THR A 307 5.72 -5.95 17.69
N ALA A 308 5.13 -7.11 17.38
CA ALA A 308 4.30 -7.85 18.32
C ALA A 308 5.09 -8.29 19.57
N VAL A 309 6.34 -8.73 19.39
CA VAL A 309 7.26 -9.01 20.51
C VAL A 309 7.53 -7.76 21.36
N ALA A 310 7.71 -6.59 20.73
CA ALA A 310 7.89 -5.35 21.47
C ALA A 310 6.64 -4.94 22.27
N VAL A 311 5.43 -5.17 21.72
CA VAL A 311 4.17 -4.94 22.43
C VAL A 311 4.03 -5.86 23.64
N LEU A 312 4.37 -7.15 23.50
CA LEU A 312 4.42 -8.08 24.63
C LEU A 312 5.40 -7.61 25.72
N GLY A 313 6.57 -7.12 25.33
CA GLY A 313 7.58 -6.58 26.26
C GLY A 313 7.13 -5.32 27.02
N ALA A 314 6.16 -4.58 26.47
CA ALA A 314 5.62 -3.36 27.05
C ALA A 314 4.40 -3.59 27.95
N CYS A 315 3.92 -4.84 28.08
CA CYS A 315 2.80 -5.17 28.97
C CYS A 315 3.21 -5.05 30.45
N GLY A 316 2.33 -4.52 31.30
CA GLY A 316 2.55 -4.43 32.75
C GLY A 316 1.56 -5.28 33.56
N GLY A 317 1.77 -5.37 34.88
CA GLY A 317 0.83 -6.00 35.81
C GLY A 317 0.48 -7.45 35.47
N ALA A 318 -0.80 -7.81 35.62
CA ALA A 318 -1.29 -9.17 35.33
C ALA A 318 -1.08 -9.59 33.87
N ARG A 319 -1.19 -8.65 32.93
CA ARG A 319 -0.94 -8.87 31.50
C ARG A 319 0.53 -9.15 31.21
N GLY A 320 1.44 -8.59 32.01
CA GLY A 320 2.88 -8.88 31.93
C GLY A 320 3.21 -10.36 32.21
N VAL A 321 2.51 -11.01 33.14
CA VAL A 321 2.68 -12.44 33.45
C VAL A 321 2.27 -13.31 32.25
N GLU A 322 1.15 -12.98 31.61
CA GLU A 322 0.72 -13.69 30.42
C GLU A 322 1.66 -13.43 29.22
N ALA A 323 2.09 -12.18 29.03
CA ALA A 323 3.03 -11.80 27.99
C ALA A 323 4.37 -12.54 28.13
N ALA A 324 4.86 -12.73 29.36
CA ALA A 324 6.05 -13.52 29.65
C ALA A 324 5.90 -14.98 29.15
N ARG A 325 4.72 -15.61 29.37
CA ARG A 325 4.45 -16.97 28.89
C ARG A 325 4.51 -17.06 27.36
N TRP A 326 4.02 -16.05 26.66
CA TRP A 326 4.13 -15.99 25.19
C TRP A 326 5.58 -15.85 24.74
N LEU A 327 6.33 -14.92 25.33
CA LEU A 327 7.75 -14.71 25.04
C LEU A 327 8.58 -15.96 25.34
N ASP A 328 8.19 -16.76 26.34
CA ASP A 328 8.87 -18.01 26.70
C ASP A 328 8.68 -19.14 25.70
N ARG A 329 7.55 -19.13 24.98
CA ARG A 329 7.26 -20.13 23.94
C ARG A 329 7.98 -19.84 22.62
N LEU A 330 8.23 -18.55 22.31
CA LEU A 330 8.76 -18.14 21.01
C LEU A 330 10.12 -18.77 20.66
N PRO A 331 11.13 -18.86 21.54
CA PRO A 331 12.42 -19.49 21.21
C PRO A 331 12.32 -20.97 20.78
N GLY A 332 11.28 -21.67 21.23
CA GLY A 332 11.04 -23.06 20.81
C GLY A 332 10.62 -23.19 19.35
N GLN A 333 9.94 -22.17 18.81
CA GLN A 333 9.25 -22.23 17.51
C GLN A 333 9.88 -21.30 16.46
N VAL A 334 10.43 -20.17 16.89
CA VAL A 334 11.07 -19.18 16.03
C VAL A 334 12.56 -19.45 15.93
N ARG A 335 13.09 -19.41 14.71
CA ARG A 335 14.53 -19.57 14.43
C ARG A 335 15.20 -18.28 13.94
N ASN A 336 14.42 -17.24 13.64
CA ASN A 336 14.96 -15.99 13.14
C ASN A 336 15.75 -15.22 14.22
N ARG A 337 17.05 -15.02 14.02
CA ARG A 337 17.94 -14.36 15.00
C ARG A 337 17.48 -12.96 15.40
N THR A 338 16.93 -12.18 14.47
CA THR A 338 16.45 -10.81 14.76
C THR A 338 15.24 -10.84 15.68
N VAL A 339 14.29 -11.75 15.43
CA VAL A 339 13.13 -11.94 16.31
C VAL A 339 13.59 -12.45 17.68
N LEU A 340 14.51 -13.41 17.76
CA LEU A 340 15.03 -13.92 19.04
C LEU A 340 15.71 -12.83 19.88
N LYS A 341 16.53 -11.97 19.26
CA LYS A 341 17.09 -10.79 19.95
C LYS A 341 16.02 -9.83 20.45
N ALA A 342 14.92 -9.67 19.70
CA ALA A 342 13.79 -8.86 20.14
C ALA A 342 13.09 -9.50 21.37
N VAL A 343 12.96 -10.84 21.39
CA VAL A 343 12.38 -11.58 22.52
C VAL A 343 13.23 -11.42 23.78
N GLU A 344 14.56 -11.54 23.67
CA GLU A 344 15.47 -11.31 24.79
C GLU A 344 15.32 -9.90 25.37
N ARG A 345 15.25 -8.89 24.50
CA ARG A 345 15.02 -7.50 24.93
C ARG A 345 13.67 -7.33 25.62
N ALA A 346 12.60 -7.88 25.03
CA ALA A 346 11.24 -7.78 25.58
C ALA A 346 11.12 -8.43 26.97
N ARG A 347 11.81 -9.56 27.19
CA ARG A 347 11.89 -10.19 28.53
C ARG A 347 12.59 -9.30 29.55
N GLY A 348 13.68 -8.65 29.16
CA GLY A 348 14.38 -7.68 30.04
C GLY A 348 13.49 -6.49 30.40
N GLU A 349 12.71 -6.00 29.44
CA GLU A 349 11.73 -4.94 29.66
C GLU A 349 10.64 -5.37 30.66
N LEU A 350 10.03 -6.56 30.51
CA LEU A 350 9.06 -7.09 31.48
C LEU A 350 9.63 -7.26 32.89
N GLY A 351 10.87 -7.76 33.00
CA GLY A 351 11.54 -7.93 34.29
C GLY A 351 11.73 -6.62 35.05
N GLY A 352 11.93 -5.51 34.33
CA GLY A 352 12.02 -4.17 34.91
C GLY A 352 10.68 -3.61 35.42
N HIS A 353 9.54 -4.03 34.86
CA HIS A 353 8.22 -3.57 35.27
C HIS A 353 7.66 -4.33 36.48
N SER A 354 8.15 -5.54 36.76
CA SER A 354 7.73 -6.34 37.92
C SER A 354 8.48 -6.01 39.21
N GLY A 355 9.53 -5.19 39.14
CA GLY A 355 10.41 -4.86 40.27
C GLY A 355 10.28 -3.43 40.82
N GLY A 356 9.34 -2.63 40.32
CA GLY A 356 9.05 -1.26 40.79
C GLY A 356 7.62 -1.13 41.28
#